data_AF-A0A3L8CRN7-F1
#
_entry.id   AF-A0A3L8CRN7-F1
#
_cell.length_a   1.000
_cell.length_b   1.000
_cell.length_c   1.000
_cell.angle_alpha   90.00
_cell.angle_beta   90.00
_cell.angle_gamma   90.00
#
_symmetry.space_group_name_H-M   'P 1'
#
loop_
_entity.id
_entity.type
_entity.pdbx_description
1 polymer ?
#
loop_
_entity_poly.entity_id
_entity_poly.type
_entity_poly.pdbx_seq_one_letter_code
_entity_poly.pdbx_strand_id
1 'polypeptide(L)'
;MREARQRLAAQDDYRRKVDGYARQNMLPADLDYMLTSEAAELRLRARRISRVAAQDPIVAQLNTKADELIRVGRDLRIEKMLSSTTPTEGYLHELHELAPAGQPLIKIRKVGTLVEQGRRADGRLDFLQEFEVLNLSVEPPEPLWYAHFHFNTGKPQFNRFDKAHLKTPAQRNLGLKWQQKQASTGAVVDSIWRGPIGKPFAEQYFAPLFDT
;
A
#
# COMPACT_ATOMS: atom_id res chain seq x y z
N MET A 1 17.57 -25.18 25.96
CA MET A 1 16.17 -25.21 26.44
C MET A 1 15.77 -23.93 27.18
N ARG A 2 16.46 -23.52 28.27
CA ARG A 2 16.12 -22.31 29.05
C ARG A 2 16.05 -21.03 28.21
N GLU A 3 17.05 -20.76 27.38
CA GLU A 3 17.09 -19.60 26.48
C GLU A 3 15.87 -19.56 25.54
N ALA A 4 15.47 -20.71 24.97
CA ALA A 4 14.33 -20.79 24.07
C ALA A 4 13.01 -20.44 24.76
N ARG A 5 12.84 -20.84 26.03
CA ARG A 5 11.65 -20.45 26.84
C ARG A 5 11.66 -18.95 27.13
N GLN A 6 12.82 -18.40 27.45
CA GLN A 6 12.96 -16.95 27.66
C GLN A 6 12.65 -16.15 26.40
N ARG A 7 13.15 -16.59 25.24
CA ARG A 7 12.86 -15.94 23.95
C ARG A 7 11.39 -16.03 23.58
N LEU A 8 10.76 -17.18 23.78
CA LEU A 8 9.33 -17.33 23.56
C LEU A 8 8.50 -16.42 24.48
N ALA A 9 8.89 -16.28 25.76
CA ALA A 9 8.21 -15.39 26.71
C ALA A 9 8.38 -13.90 26.37
N ALA A 10 9.47 -13.52 25.69
CA ALA A 10 9.75 -12.14 25.32
C ALA A 10 9.03 -11.66 24.03
N GLN A 11 8.26 -12.52 23.36
CA GLN A 11 7.65 -12.17 22.06
C GLN A 11 6.61 -11.06 22.16
N ASP A 12 5.89 -10.99 23.28
CA ASP A 12 4.90 -9.92 23.49
C ASP A 12 5.58 -8.55 23.65
N ASP A 13 6.74 -8.50 24.30
CA ASP A 13 7.55 -7.28 24.40
C ASP A 13 8.12 -6.88 23.04
N TYR A 14 8.60 -7.86 22.27
CA TYR A 14 9.09 -7.61 20.91
C TYR A 14 7.97 -7.07 20.02
N ARG A 15 6.76 -7.63 20.11
CA ARG A 15 5.60 -7.12 19.38
C ARG A 15 5.28 -5.67 19.75
N ARG A 16 5.22 -5.34 21.04
CA ARG A 16 5.00 -3.96 21.51
C ARG A 16 6.04 -2.99 20.95
N LYS A 17 7.30 -3.42 20.82
CA LYS A 17 8.36 -2.62 20.21
C LYS A 17 8.09 -2.35 18.73
N VAL A 18 7.73 -3.38 17.94
CA VAL A 18 7.39 -3.22 16.52
C VAL A 18 6.19 -2.29 16.35
N ASP A 19 5.14 -2.45 17.16
CA ASP A 19 3.98 -1.54 17.14
C ASP A 19 4.37 -0.09 17.48
N GLY A 20 5.39 0.10 18.32
CA GLY A 20 6.00 1.39 18.60
C GLY A 20 6.59 2.05 17.35
N TYR A 21 7.37 1.30 16.56
CA TYR A 21 7.89 1.80 15.28
C TYR A 21 6.80 2.03 14.23
N ALA A 22 5.76 1.19 14.23
CA ALA A 22 4.61 1.35 13.35
C ALA A 22 3.88 2.68 13.61
N ARG A 23 3.84 3.15 14.87
CA ARG A 23 3.31 4.49 15.23
C ARG A 23 4.24 5.64 14.84
N GLN A 24 5.52 5.36 14.60
CA GLN A 24 6.53 6.33 14.17
C GLN A 24 6.72 6.33 12.65
N ASN A 25 5.74 5.82 11.89
CA ASN A 25 5.75 5.77 10.42
C ASN A 25 6.95 5.04 9.81
N MET A 26 7.49 4.02 10.50
CA MET A 26 8.42 3.09 9.89
C MET A 26 7.80 2.45 8.63
N LEU A 27 8.62 2.18 7.62
CA LEU A 27 8.15 1.64 6.35
C LEU A 27 7.42 0.30 6.56
N PRO A 28 6.31 0.05 5.82
CA PRO A 28 5.56 -1.19 5.94
C PRO A 28 6.43 -2.46 5.76
N ALA A 29 7.36 -2.43 4.81
CA ALA A 29 8.27 -3.54 4.54
C ALA A 29 9.27 -3.79 5.67
N ASP A 30 9.72 -2.75 6.37
CA ASP A 30 10.65 -2.89 7.49
C ASP A 30 9.96 -3.52 8.70
N LEU A 31 8.69 -3.16 8.96
CA LEU A 31 7.89 -3.75 10.04
C LEU A 31 7.68 -5.26 9.83
N ASP A 32 7.34 -5.66 8.59
CA ASP A 32 7.23 -7.06 8.18
C ASP A 32 8.57 -7.79 8.31
N TYR A 33 9.65 -7.16 7.84
CA TYR A 33 11.01 -7.71 7.96
C TYR A 33 11.41 -7.97 9.42
N MET A 34 11.12 -7.04 10.33
CA MET A 34 11.42 -7.20 11.76
C MET A 34 10.75 -8.45 12.36
N LEU A 35 9.49 -8.70 12.01
CA LEU A 35 8.71 -9.82 12.55
C LEU A 35 9.08 -11.14 11.88
N THR A 36 9.31 -11.14 10.57
CA THR A 36 9.76 -12.32 9.83
C THR A 36 11.18 -12.73 10.20
N SER A 37 12.07 -11.77 10.51
CA SER A 37 13.40 -12.04 11.06
C SER A 37 13.33 -12.69 12.44
N GLU A 38 12.48 -12.20 13.35
CA GLU A 38 12.30 -12.82 14.68
C GLU A 38 11.69 -14.23 14.55
N ALA A 39 10.73 -14.42 13.63
CA ALA A 39 10.17 -15.72 13.32
C ALA A 39 11.25 -16.72 12.83
N ALA A 40 12.18 -16.27 11.99
CA ALA A 40 13.28 -17.10 11.51
C ALA A 40 14.21 -17.55 12.66
N GLU A 41 14.46 -16.67 13.62
CA GLU A 41 15.23 -16.96 14.84
C GLU A 41 14.54 -17.98 15.75
N LEU A 42 13.22 -17.92 15.89
CA LEU A 42 12.43 -18.93 16.61
C LEU A 42 12.49 -20.29 15.90
N ARG A 43 12.30 -20.33 14.58
CA ARG A 43 12.39 -21.56 13.77
C ARG A 43 13.79 -22.18 13.81
N LEU A 44 14.85 -21.36 13.80
CA LEU A 44 16.22 -21.84 13.94
C LEU A 44 16.41 -22.55 15.29
N ARG A 45 15.87 -21.99 16.38
CA ARG A 45 15.92 -22.60 17.71
C ARG A 45 15.11 -23.89 17.79
N ALA A 46 13.91 -23.90 17.24
CA ALA A 46 13.07 -25.10 17.16
C ALA A 46 13.82 -26.24 16.46
N ARG A 47 14.46 -25.97 15.32
CA ARG A 47 15.27 -26.95 14.57
C ARG A 47 16.49 -27.45 15.34
N ARG A 48 17.14 -26.61 16.15
CA ARG A 48 18.27 -27.04 16.99
C ARG A 48 17.82 -27.96 18.12
N ILE A 49 16.70 -27.63 18.76
CA ILE A 49 16.14 -28.44 19.85
C ILE A 49 15.61 -29.77 19.32
N SER A 50 14.94 -29.78 18.16
CA SER A 50 14.34 -31.01 17.62
C SER A 50 15.36 -32.10 17.28
N ARG A 51 16.62 -31.74 17.02
CA ARG A 51 17.72 -32.70 16.81
C ARG A 51 18.07 -33.54 18.04
N VAL A 52 17.79 -33.01 19.23
CA VAL A 52 18.15 -33.66 20.51
C VAL A 52 16.91 -34.06 21.33
N ALA A 53 15.80 -33.36 21.14
CA ALA A 53 14.55 -33.58 21.86
C ALA A 53 13.35 -33.23 20.96
N ALA A 54 13.14 -34.05 19.92
CA ALA A 54 12.10 -33.82 18.91
C ALA A 54 10.69 -33.65 19.50
N GLN A 55 10.38 -34.38 20.57
CA GLN A 55 9.07 -34.40 21.21
C GLN A 55 8.91 -33.35 22.34
N ASP A 56 9.90 -32.47 22.56
CA ASP A 56 9.73 -31.39 23.54
C ASP A 56 8.64 -30.41 23.04
N PRO A 57 7.59 -30.13 23.82
CA PRO A 57 6.52 -29.21 23.44
C PRO A 57 7.00 -27.82 23.00
N ILE A 58 8.18 -27.39 23.46
CA ILE A 58 8.75 -26.10 23.09
C ILE A 58 9.02 -25.99 21.59
N VAL A 59 9.32 -27.10 20.89
CA VAL A 59 9.55 -27.11 19.44
C VAL A 59 8.29 -26.66 18.72
N ALA A 60 7.14 -27.23 19.08
CA ALA A 60 5.85 -26.85 18.51
C ALA A 60 5.50 -25.39 18.86
N GLN A 61 5.69 -24.98 20.11
CA GLN A 61 5.41 -23.61 20.56
C GLN A 61 6.22 -22.55 19.79
N LEU A 62 7.52 -22.80 19.55
CA LEU A 62 8.38 -21.90 18.79
C LEU A 62 7.94 -21.79 17.33
N ASN A 63 7.57 -22.91 16.70
CA ASN A 63 7.08 -22.91 15.31
C ASN A 63 5.75 -22.18 15.19
N THR A 64 4.79 -22.47 16.08
CA THR A 64 3.49 -21.78 16.10
C THR A 64 3.65 -20.28 16.27
N LYS A 65 4.52 -19.85 17.20
CA LYS A 65 4.77 -18.41 17.41
C LYS A 65 5.48 -17.78 16.21
N ALA A 66 6.39 -18.48 15.55
CA ALA A 66 7.01 -18.00 14.32
C ALA A 66 5.98 -17.79 13.20
N ASP A 67 5.05 -18.73 13.02
CA ASP A 67 3.98 -18.62 12.02
C ASP A 67 3.05 -17.44 12.34
N GLU A 68 2.74 -17.23 13.62
CA GLU A 68 2.00 -16.06 14.09
C GLU A 68 2.73 -14.75 13.76
N LEU A 69 4.03 -14.65 14.02
CA LEU A 69 4.81 -13.44 13.73
C LEU A 69 4.86 -13.14 12.23
N ILE A 70 4.98 -14.16 11.37
CA ILE A 70 4.94 -13.98 9.91
C ILE A 70 3.58 -13.43 9.47
N ARG A 71 2.48 -14.02 9.97
CA ARG A 71 1.12 -13.53 9.66
C ARG A 71 0.95 -12.08 10.11
N VAL A 72 1.33 -11.78 11.35
CA VAL A 72 1.26 -10.44 11.92
C VAL A 72 2.07 -9.43 11.09
N GLY A 73 3.28 -9.79 10.66
CA GLY A 73 4.13 -8.91 9.86
C GLY A 73 3.47 -8.53 8.54
N ARG A 74 2.92 -9.54 7.85
CA ARG A 74 2.12 -9.34 6.64
C ARG A 74 0.89 -8.46 6.88
N ASP A 75 0.12 -8.74 7.93
CA ASP A 75 -1.11 -8.00 8.23
C ASP A 75 -0.79 -6.52 8.54
N LEU A 76 0.25 -6.27 9.34
CA LEU A 76 0.69 -4.91 9.66
C LEU A 76 1.19 -4.15 8.42
N ARG A 77 1.90 -4.84 7.52
CA ARG A 77 2.33 -4.25 6.24
C ARG A 77 1.14 -3.83 5.39
N ILE A 78 0.14 -4.70 5.25
CA ILE A 78 -1.11 -4.41 4.53
C ILE A 78 -1.83 -3.22 5.17
N GLU A 79 -2.01 -3.23 6.49
CA GLU A 79 -2.67 -2.14 7.25
C GLU A 79 -1.98 -0.79 7.00
N LYS A 80 -0.64 -0.75 7.03
CA LYS A 80 0.12 0.49 6.80
C LYS A 80 0.07 0.98 5.36
N MET A 81 -0.02 0.08 4.39
CA MET A 81 -0.26 0.48 3.00
C MET A 81 -1.67 1.06 2.83
N LEU A 82 -2.71 0.38 3.34
CA LEU A 82 -4.10 0.82 3.24
C LEU A 82 -4.35 2.16 3.97
N SER A 83 -3.63 2.44 5.05
CA SER A 83 -3.76 3.70 5.81
C SER A 83 -2.82 4.82 5.33
N SER A 84 -2.03 4.60 4.27
CA SER A 84 -1.05 5.58 3.82
C SER A 84 -1.68 6.85 3.25
N THR A 85 -1.20 8.00 3.73
CA THR A 85 -1.51 9.32 3.17
C THR A 85 -0.60 9.70 2.00
N THR A 86 0.38 8.86 1.68
CA THR A 86 1.36 9.05 0.58
C THR A 86 1.37 7.82 -0.34
N PRO A 87 0.24 7.50 -0.99
CA PRO A 87 0.14 6.32 -1.85
C PRO A 87 1.15 6.31 -2.98
N THR A 88 1.66 5.11 -3.29
CA THR A 88 2.60 4.87 -4.40
C THR A 88 2.08 3.74 -5.28
N GLU A 89 2.56 3.66 -6.52
CA GLU A 89 2.29 2.50 -7.37
C GLU A 89 2.84 1.20 -6.77
N GLY A 90 3.94 1.27 -6.01
CA GLY A 90 4.50 0.12 -5.30
C GLY A 90 3.53 -0.44 -4.27
N TYR A 91 2.83 0.42 -3.52
CA TYR A 91 1.79 -0.06 -2.59
C TYR A 91 0.61 -0.69 -3.32
N LEU A 92 0.17 -0.13 -4.45
CA LEU A 92 -0.86 -0.78 -5.25
C LEU A 92 -0.41 -2.16 -5.75
N HIS A 93 0.81 -2.26 -6.28
CA HIS A 93 1.39 -3.53 -6.72
C HIS A 93 1.41 -4.54 -5.58
N GLU A 94 1.99 -4.17 -4.44
CA GLU A 94 2.11 -5.05 -3.29
C GLU A 94 0.75 -5.47 -2.71
N LEU A 95 -0.27 -4.61 -2.72
CA LEU A 95 -1.62 -4.99 -2.30
C LEU A 95 -2.26 -6.03 -3.22
N HIS A 96 -1.92 -6.03 -4.52
CA HIS A 96 -2.30 -7.13 -5.42
C HIS A 96 -1.55 -8.42 -5.08
N GLU A 97 -0.23 -8.35 -4.87
CA GLU A 97 0.61 -9.52 -4.61
C GLU A 97 0.36 -10.15 -3.22
N LEU A 98 0.06 -9.33 -2.21
CA LEU A 98 -0.23 -9.77 -0.85
C LEU A 98 -1.69 -10.15 -0.63
N ALA A 99 -2.55 -10.10 -1.65
CA ALA A 99 -3.91 -10.60 -1.52
C ALA A 99 -3.90 -12.13 -1.36
N PRO A 100 -4.62 -12.70 -0.38
CA PRO A 100 -4.85 -14.14 -0.35
C PRO A 100 -5.61 -14.59 -1.62
N ALA A 101 -5.36 -15.83 -2.05
CA ALA A 101 -6.02 -16.39 -3.22
C ALA A 101 -7.55 -16.33 -3.05
N GLY A 102 -8.23 -15.71 -4.02
CA GLY A 102 -9.69 -15.51 -3.98
C GLY A 102 -10.19 -14.42 -3.04
N GLN A 103 -9.30 -13.68 -2.37
CA GLN A 103 -9.65 -12.58 -1.45
C GLN A 103 -8.85 -11.32 -1.81
N PRO A 104 -9.23 -10.60 -2.88
CA PRO A 104 -8.54 -9.37 -3.27
C PRO A 104 -8.64 -8.33 -2.16
N LEU A 105 -7.54 -7.64 -1.87
CA LEU A 105 -7.50 -6.52 -0.91
C LEU A 105 -8.03 -5.22 -1.52
N ILE A 106 -7.89 -5.07 -2.84
CA ILE A 106 -8.29 -3.88 -3.58
C ILE A 106 -8.98 -4.25 -4.90
N LYS A 107 -9.78 -3.31 -5.41
CA LYS A 107 -10.34 -3.37 -6.76
C LYS A 107 -10.18 -2.03 -7.46
N ILE A 108 -9.75 -2.08 -8.72
CA ILE A 108 -9.66 -0.89 -9.56
C ILE A 108 -10.85 -0.86 -10.50
N ARG A 109 -11.49 0.30 -10.65
CA ARG A 109 -12.55 0.54 -11.64
C ARG A 109 -12.39 1.88 -12.31
N LYS A 110 -12.71 1.96 -13.61
CA LYS A 110 -12.81 3.23 -14.32
C LYS A 110 -13.98 4.05 -13.78
N VAL A 111 -13.79 5.36 -13.67
CA VAL A 111 -14.82 6.30 -13.20
C VAL A 111 -15.14 7.30 -14.30
N GLY A 112 -16.41 7.37 -14.66
CA GLY A 112 -16.90 8.33 -15.64
C GLY A 112 -16.24 8.23 -17.01
N THR A 113 -16.34 9.30 -17.76
CA THR A 113 -15.74 9.46 -19.09
C THR A 113 -14.52 10.37 -19.02
N LEU A 114 -13.79 10.48 -20.14
CA LEU A 114 -12.70 11.42 -20.30
C LEU A 114 -13.22 12.87 -20.17
N VAL A 115 -12.64 13.66 -19.26
CA VAL A 115 -13.08 15.05 -18.97
C VAL A 115 -12.02 16.06 -19.38
N GLU A 116 -12.38 17.07 -20.16
CA GLU A 116 -11.50 18.21 -20.44
C GLU A 116 -11.37 19.13 -19.20
N GLN A 117 -10.15 19.33 -18.72
CA GLN A 117 -9.82 20.16 -17.53
C GLN A 117 -9.42 21.60 -17.90
N GLY A 118 -9.38 21.91 -19.20
CA GLY A 118 -8.92 23.16 -19.80
C GLY A 118 -7.47 23.05 -20.31
N ARG A 119 -6.74 24.16 -20.32
CA ARG A 119 -5.35 24.22 -20.81
C ARG A 119 -4.34 24.12 -19.68
N ARG A 120 -3.24 23.41 -19.96
CA ARG A 120 -2.03 23.40 -19.13
C ARG A 120 -1.25 24.70 -19.31
N ALA A 121 -0.23 24.90 -18.47
CA ALA A 121 0.65 26.07 -18.54
C ALA A 121 1.37 26.19 -19.89
N ASP A 122 1.62 25.08 -20.59
CA ASP A 122 2.22 25.03 -21.93
C ASP A 122 1.20 25.27 -23.07
N GLY A 123 -0.06 25.57 -22.74
CA GLY A 123 -1.12 25.84 -23.70
C GLY A 123 -1.81 24.61 -24.28
N ARG A 124 -1.31 23.38 -24.06
CA ARG A 124 -1.98 22.15 -24.52
C ARG A 124 -3.26 21.91 -23.73
N LEU A 125 -4.27 21.31 -24.37
CA LEU A 125 -5.46 20.82 -23.67
C LEU A 125 -5.06 19.72 -22.69
N ASP A 126 -5.79 19.63 -21.59
CA ASP A 126 -5.67 18.57 -20.59
C ASP A 126 -6.98 17.80 -20.51
N PHE A 127 -6.89 16.50 -20.70
CA PHE A 127 -7.99 15.56 -20.57
C PHE A 127 -7.67 14.59 -19.45
N LEU A 128 -8.61 14.38 -18.53
CA LEU A 128 -8.45 13.53 -17.37
C LEU A 128 -9.34 12.29 -17.50
N GLN A 129 -8.74 11.11 -17.42
CA GLN A 129 -9.46 9.88 -17.07
C GLN A 129 -9.15 9.52 -15.62
N GLU A 130 -10.20 9.25 -14.84
CA GLU A 130 -10.09 8.79 -13.46
C GLU A 130 -10.38 7.30 -13.34
N PHE A 131 -9.66 6.65 -12.42
CA PHE A 131 -9.97 5.33 -11.90
C PHE A 131 -10.04 5.41 -10.38
N GLU A 132 -10.94 4.64 -9.80
CA GLU A 132 -11.09 4.49 -8.36
C GLU A 132 -10.47 3.16 -7.93
N VAL A 133 -9.65 3.23 -6.89
CA VAL A 133 -9.14 2.07 -6.17
C VAL A 133 -9.98 1.93 -4.91
N LEU A 134 -10.71 0.82 -4.80
CA LEU A 134 -11.53 0.49 -3.64
C LEU A 134 -10.72 -0.38 -2.67
N ASN A 135 -10.85 -0.10 -1.37
CA ASN A 135 -10.46 -1.01 -0.30
C ASN A 135 -11.55 -2.06 -0.14
N LEU A 136 -11.19 -3.34 -0.33
CA LEU A 136 -12.08 -4.49 -0.15
C LEU A 136 -11.91 -5.16 1.21
N SER A 137 -11.01 -4.66 2.07
CA SER A 137 -10.81 -5.19 3.43
C SER A 137 -11.90 -4.74 4.42
N VAL A 138 -12.84 -3.91 3.97
CA VAL A 138 -13.92 -3.33 4.77
C VAL A 138 -15.25 -3.53 4.03
N GLU A 139 -16.34 -3.63 4.78
CA GLU A 139 -17.70 -3.77 4.26
C GLU A 139 -18.58 -2.61 4.80
N PRO A 140 -19.16 -1.77 3.92
CA PRO A 140 -19.05 -1.81 2.46
C PRO A 140 -17.66 -1.40 1.94
N PRO A 141 -17.26 -1.82 0.71
CA PRO A 141 -16.04 -1.34 0.09
C PRO A 141 -15.98 0.18 0.00
N GLU A 142 -14.84 0.76 0.37
CA GLU A 142 -14.65 2.22 0.43
C GLU A 142 -13.58 2.70 -0.57
N PRO A 143 -13.68 3.92 -1.12
CA PRO A 143 -12.62 4.49 -1.92
C PRO A 143 -11.32 4.63 -1.12
N LEU A 144 -10.30 3.89 -1.54
CA LEU A 144 -8.96 3.96 -0.99
C LEU A 144 -8.19 5.12 -1.61
N TRP A 145 -8.05 5.12 -2.94
CA TRP A 145 -7.32 6.13 -3.71
C TRP A 145 -8.00 6.38 -5.07
N TYR A 146 -7.60 7.46 -5.73
CA TYR A 146 -7.98 7.77 -7.11
C TYR A 146 -6.73 7.87 -7.98
N ALA A 147 -6.71 7.12 -9.09
CA ALA A 147 -5.68 7.23 -10.10
C ALA A 147 -6.15 8.17 -11.21
N HIS A 148 -5.34 9.19 -11.48
CA HIS A 148 -5.61 10.25 -12.46
C HIS A 148 -4.64 10.09 -13.63
N PHE A 149 -5.18 9.91 -14.83
CA PHE A 149 -4.42 9.84 -16.07
C PHE A 149 -4.71 11.06 -16.93
N HIS A 150 -3.66 11.84 -17.19
CA HIS A 150 -3.72 13.07 -17.98
C HIS A 150 -3.27 12.81 -19.41
N PHE A 151 -4.06 13.29 -20.37
CA PHE A 151 -3.82 13.22 -21.81
C PHE A 151 -3.91 14.61 -22.42
N ASN A 152 -3.28 14.79 -23.58
CA ASN A 152 -3.31 16.06 -24.32
C ASN A 152 -4.31 16.06 -25.50
N THR A 153 -5.11 14.99 -25.61
CA THR A 153 -6.09 14.79 -26.69
C THR A 153 -7.37 14.14 -26.15
N GLY A 154 -8.51 14.47 -26.76
CA GLY A 154 -9.83 13.90 -26.43
C GLY A 154 -10.07 12.50 -27.00
N LYS A 155 -9.14 11.97 -27.81
CA LYS A 155 -9.16 10.60 -28.33
C LYS A 155 -7.85 9.87 -28.01
N PRO A 156 -7.52 9.67 -26.73
CA PRO A 156 -6.22 9.14 -26.35
C PRO A 156 -6.12 7.64 -26.57
N GLN A 157 -4.92 7.18 -26.90
CA GLN A 157 -4.50 5.80 -26.63
C GLN A 157 -3.99 5.73 -25.19
N PHE A 158 -4.37 4.69 -24.43
CA PHE A 158 -4.06 4.63 -23.01
C PHE A 158 -2.56 4.81 -22.70
N ASN A 159 -1.66 4.10 -23.39
CA ASN A 159 -0.21 4.18 -23.17
C ASN A 159 0.46 5.52 -23.58
N ARG A 160 -0.32 6.46 -24.11
CA ARG A 160 0.10 7.82 -24.49
C ARG A 160 -0.28 8.89 -23.47
N PHE A 161 -0.62 8.52 -22.23
CA PHE A 161 -0.78 9.49 -21.15
C PHE A 161 0.49 10.34 -20.97
N ASP A 162 0.33 11.64 -20.70
CA ASP A 162 1.44 12.54 -20.41
C ASP A 162 1.91 12.41 -18.95
N LYS A 163 0.96 12.21 -18.03
CA LYS A 163 1.22 12.07 -16.60
C LYS A 163 0.14 11.21 -15.95
N ALA A 164 0.54 10.37 -15.00
CA ALA A 164 -0.38 9.61 -14.18
C ALA A 164 0.03 9.71 -12.70
N HIS A 165 -0.96 9.81 -11.81
CA HIS A 165 -0.69 9.85 -10.37
C HIS A 165 -1.87 9.40 -9.50
N LEU A 166 -1.55 8.95 -8.29
CA LEU A 166 -2.48 8.62 -7.22
C LEU A 166 -2.78 9.82 -6.33
N LYS A 167 -4.02 9.88 -5.86
CA LYS A 167 -4.48 10.80 -4.80
C LYS A 167 -5.30 10.07 -3.75
N THR A 168 -5.28 10.60 -2.54
CA THR A 168 -6.22 10.21 -1.49
C THR A 168 -7.62 10.73 -1.77
N PRO A 169 -8.68 10.19 -1.14
CA PRO A 169 -10.05 10.66 -1.33
C PRO A 169 -10.21 12.14 -0.97
N ALA A 170 -9.58 12.58 0.13
CA ALA A 170 -9.57 13.98 0.55
C ALA A 170 -8.91 14.93 -0.47
N GLN A 171 -7.94 14.43 -1.26
CA GLN A 171 -7.21 15.22 -2.25
C GLN A 171 -7.72 15.04 -3.68
N ARG A 172 -8.71 14.14 -3.92
CA ARG A 172 -9.21 13.75 -5.25
C ARG A 172 -9.33 14.93 -6.20
N ASN A 173 -10.07 15.96 -5.80
CA ASN A 173 -10.37 17.13 -6.64
C ASN A 173 -9.40 18.31 -6.46
N LEU A 174 -8.34 18.17 -5.67
CA LEU A 174 -7.39 19.26 -5.40
C LEU A 174 -6.31 19.34 -6.49
N GLY A 175 -6.21 20.49 -7.15
CA GLY A 175 -5.31 20.72 -8.28
C GLY A 175 -4.51 22.00 -8.17
N LEU A 176 -3.72 22.32 -9.20
CA LEU A 176 -2.94 23.56 -9.27
C LEU A 176 -3.82 24.81 -9.12
N LYS A 177 -4.99 24.83 -9.77
CA LYS A 177 -5.97 25.95 -9.66
C LYS A 177 -6.41 26.18 -8.21
N TRP A 178 -6.57 25.12 -7.43
CA TRP A 178 -6.93 25.21 -6.01
C TRP A 178 -5.77 25.78 -5.17
N GLN A 179 -4.54 25.33 -5.41
CA GLN A 179 -3.34 25.86 -4.74
C GLN A 179 -3.11 27.35 -5.07
N GLN A 180 -3.31 27.75 -6.33
CA GLN A 180 -3.22 29.16 -6.76
C GLN A 180 -4.28 30.03 -6.07
N LYS A 181 -5.52 29.54 -5.94
CA LYS A 181 -6.58 30.24 -5.22
C LYS A 181 -6.21 30.45 -3.75
N GLN A 182 -5.65 29.45 -3.08
CA GLN A 182 -5.18 29.61 -1.70
C GLN A 182 -4.00 30.59 -1.57
N ALA A 183 -3.03 30.52 -2.47
CA ALA A 183 -1.91 31.47 -2.49
C ALA A 183 -2.41 32.91 -2.63
N SER A 184 -3.46 33.13 -3.43
CA SER A 184 -4.05 34.46 -3.64
C SER A 184 -4.74 35.05 -2.39
N THR A 185 -5.08 34.23 -1.40
CA THR A 185 -5.62 34.71 -0.11
C THR A 185 -4.53 34.98 0.93
N GLY A 186 -3.24 34.86 0.58
CA GLY A 186 -2.13 35.01 1.52
C GLY A 186 -1.99 33.88 2.54
N ALA A 187 -2.73 32.77 2.37
CA ALA A 187 -2.68 31.62 3.25
C ALA A 187 -1.49 30.71 2.90
N VAL A 188 -1.04 29.91 3.87
CA VAL A 188 -0.11 28.80 3.62
C VAL A 188 -0.80 27.81 2.68
N VAL A 189 -0.13 27.47 1.57
CA VAL A 189 -0.68 26.55 0.58
C VAL A 189 -0.43 25.11 1.00
N ASP A 190 -1.50 24.35 1.20
CA ASP A 190 -1.38 22.94 1.50
C ASP A 190 -0.71 22.15 0.36
N SER A 191 0.17 21.23 0.76
CA SER A 191 0.78 20.25 -0.13
C SER A 191 -0.28 19.26 -0.64
N ILE A 192 -0.23 18.98 -1.94
CA ILE A 192 -1.03 17.92 -2.57
C ILE A 192 -0.09 16.77 -2.91
N TRP A 193 -0.33 15.59 -2.33
CA TRP A 193 0.41 14.40 -2.69
C TRP A 193 -0.02 13.91 -4.08
N ARG A 194 0.97 13.52 -4.89
CA ARG A 194 0.76 12.99 -6.25
C ARG A 194 1.70 11.80 -6.44
N GLY A 195 1.28 10.64 -5.97
CA GLY A 195 2.06 9.41 -6.10
C GLY A 195 2.22 9.05 -7.58
N PRO A 196 3.41 9.14 -8.18
CA PRO A 196 3.55 8.93 -9.62
C PRO A 196 3.16 7.49 -10.00
N ILE A 197 2.58 7.35 -11.19
CA ILE A 197 2.32 6.05 -11.81
C ILE A 197 3.12 5.99 -13.12
N GLY A 198 4.02 5.01 -13.20
CA GLY A 198 4.84 4.69 -14.35
C GLY A 198 4.09 3.90 -15.42
N LYS A 199 4.64 3.90 -16.63
CA LYS A 199 4.02 3.22 -17.79
C LYS A 199 3.85 1.71 -17.60
N PRO A 200 4.85 0.93 -17.14
CA PRO A 200 4.69 -0.52 -17.01
C PRO A 200 3.55 -0.88 -16.05
N PHE A 201 3.49 -0.21 -14.90
CA PHE A 201 2.41 -0.40 -13.93
C PHE A 201 1.05 0.00 -14.50
N ALA A 202 0.98 1.16 -15.15
CA ALA A 202 -0.24 1.63 -15.81
C ALA A 202 -0.77 0.63 -16.83
N GLU A 203 0.10 0.11 -17.69
CA GLU A 203 -0.24 -0.86 -18.72
C GLU A 203 -0.76 -2.18 -18.13
N GLN A 204 -0.17 -2.63 -17.03
CA GLN A 204 -0.57 -3.86 -16.36
C GLN A 204 -1.95 -3.75 -15.69
N TYR A 205 -2.20 -2.67 -14.94
CA TYR A 205 -3.36 -2.62 -14.02
C TYR A 205 -4.52 -1.72 -14.50
N PHE A 206 -4.26 -0.76 -15.38
CA PHE A 206 -5.26 0.23 -15.79
C PHE A 206 -5.63 0.14 -17.27
N ALA A 207 -4.70 -0.22 -18.16
CA ALA A 207 -5.00 -0.35 -19.59
C ALA A 207 -6.17 -1.32 -19.88
N PRO A 208 -6.28 -2.50 -19.22
CA PRO A 208 -7.42 -3.41 -19.44
C PRO A 208 -8.77 -2.82 -19.05
N LEU A 209 -8.78 -1.76 -18.25
CA LEU A 209 -9.96 -1.08 -17.74
C LEU A 209 -10.28 0.19 -18.54
N PHE A 210 -9.46 0.57 -19.51
CA PHE A 210 -9.62 1.86 -20.19
C PHE A 210 -10.74 1.83 -21.23
N ASP A 211 -10.94 0.70 -21.91
CA ASP A 211 -11.94 0.55 -22.97
C ASP A 211 -13.27 -0.03 -22.47
N THR A 212 -13.36 -0.39 -21.18
CA THR A 212 -14.61 -0.77 -20.50
C THR A 212 -15.45 0.46 -20.15
#